data_AF-A0A2J0KL75-F1
#
_entry.id   AF-A0A2J0KL75-F1
#
_cell.length_a   1.000
_cell.length_b   1.000
_cell.length_c   1.000
_cell.angle_alpha   90.00
_cell.angle_beta   90.00
_cell.angle_gamma   90.00
#
_symmetry.space_group_name_H-M   'P 1'
#
loop_
_entity.id
_entity.type
_entity.pdbx_description
1 polymer ?
#
loop_
_entity_poly.entity_id
_entity_poly.type
_entity_poly.pdbx_seq_one_letter_code
_entity_poly.pdbx_strand_id
1 'polypeptide(L)'
;MEVNFKKCIVFFALTVFAGGLIVSVALAQNGSENSRINDIKQKAEETTFCEKFSILESKIGQKSSVNKNQIEAKKQERLQNWQNHLDQMDTKMAEIRTRKEANLKAHFEMLEEKAETEEQKSAVVEFEKSLQTALATRKTSVDAAISQFRVEVKKLQTERKTETEQEVNAFLDSQKVAFSKAKSDCASGVDSEIVKNDLKKSLAGSKEKFQVAKVNAEKNRTQMQTLIQTRNQAMQEAKNTFRVSVEASAKKLKAAFPEVTSAEDSGDTAKETDGNEE
;
A
#
# COMPACT_ATOMS: atom_id res chain seq x y z
N MET A 1 -18.61 5.41 4.73
CA MET A 1 -17.16 5.63 4.93
C MET A 1 -16.47 5.36 3.62
N GLU A 2 -16.40 6.37 2.77
CA GLU A 2 -15.53 6.35 1.59
C GLU A 2 -14.10 6.48 2.10
N VAL A 3 -13.41 5.35 2.23
CA VAL A 3 -12.01 5.36 2.62
C VAL A 3 -11.23 5.86 1.41
N ASN A 4 -10.67 7.07 1.55
CA ASN A 4 -10.02 7.82 0.48
C ASN A 4 -8.84 7.01 -0.12
N PHE A 5 -9.12 6.30 -1.21
CA PHE A 5 -8.31 5.23 -1.81
C PHE A 5 -6.91 5.69 -2.25
N LYS A 6 -6.73 7.00 -2.46
CA LYS A 6 -5.44 7.60 -2.83
C LYS A 6 -4.37 7.43 -1.73
N LYS A 7 -4.73 7.44 -0.44
CA LYS A 7 -3.73 7.42 0.64
C LYS A 7 -3.06 6.05 0.86
N CYS A 8 -3.76 4.94 0.58
CA CYS A 8 -3.14 3.60 0.65
C CYS A 8 -2.22 3.31 -0.55
N ILE A 9 -2.48 3.90 -1.71
CA ILE A 9 -1.62 3.75 -2.90
C ILE A 9 -0.35 4.60 -2.79
N VAL A 10 -0.42 5.75 -2.11
CA VAL A 10 0.72 6.67 -1.97
C VAL A 10 1.89 6.07 -1.18
N PHE A 11 1.67 5.15 -0.24
CA PHE A 11 2.77 4.46 0.46
C PHE A 11 3.54 3.45 -0.42
N PHE A 12 2.98 3.03 -1.56
CA PHE A 12 3.62 2.14 -2.53
C PHE A 12 4.10 2.86 -3.81
N ALA A 13 3.77 4.15 -3.98
CA ALA A 13 4.20 4.97 -5.10
C ALA A 13 5.65 5.43 -4.89
N LEU A 14 6.58 4.64 -5.42
CA LEU A 14 8.00 4.94 -5.48
C LEU A 14 8.20 6.11 -6.48
N THR A 15 8.43 7.32 -5.96
CA THR A 15 9.05 8.40 -6.72
C THR A 15 10.50 8.00 -7.01
N VAL A 16 10.71 7.37 -8.16
CA VAL A 16 12.05 7.15 -8.71
C VAL A 16 12.53 8.46 -9.31
N PHE A 17 13.50 9.09 -8.63
CA PHE A 17 14.26 10.20 -9.19
C PHE A 17 15.06 9.65 -10.39
N ALA A 18 14.57 9.92 -11.60
CA ALA A 18 15.26 9.64 -12.85
C ALA A 18 16.42 10.62 -13.00
N GLY A 19 17.58 10.26 -12.46
CA GLY A 19 18.84 10.94 -12.77
C GLY A 19 19.30 10.57 -14.18
N GLY A 20 18.74 11.23 -15.18
CA GLY A 20 19.21 11.20 -16.56
C GLY A 20 20.47 12.03 -16.70
N LEU A 21 21.54 11.39 -17.16
CA LEU A 21 22.63 12.07 -17.86
C LEU A 21 22.94 11.23 -19.11
N ILE A 22 22.21 11.56 -20.18
CA ILE A 22 22.58 11.20 -21.55
C ILE A 22 23.54 12.29 -21.99
N VAL A 23 24.82 11.96 -22.13
CA VAL A 23 25.76 12.80 -22.88
C VAL A 23 25.79 12.26 -24.30
N SER A 24 25.13 12.98 -25.21
CA SER A 24 25.30 12.81 -26.65
C SER A 24 26.65 13.40 -27.05
N VAL A 25 27.56 12.57 -27.57
CA VAL A 25 28.78 13.06 -28.24
C VAL A 25 28.56 12.94 -29.74
N ALA A 26 28.37 14.08 -30.40
CA ALA A 26 28.49 14.19 -31.85
C ALA A 26 29.97 14.31 -32.21
N LEU A 27 30.44 13.46 -33.13
CA LEU A 27 31.78 13.52 -33.71
C LEU A 27 31.76 14.43 -34.95
N ALA A 28 32.61 15.45 -34.96
CA ALA A 28 32.97 16.21 -36.16
C ALA A 28 34.43 15.90 -36.51
N GLN A 29 34.68 15.52 -37.77
CA GLN A 29 35.99 15.26 -38.35
C GLN A 29 36.67 16.57 -38.76
N ASN A 30 37.99 16.70 -38.52
CA ASN A 30 38.94 17.40 -39.41
C ASN A 30 40.40 17.23 -38.94
N GLY A 31 41.31 16.96 -39.90
CA GLY A 31 42.71 17.43 -39.84
C GLY A 31 43.79 16.41 -39.46
N SER A 32 44.44 15.86 -40.49
CA SER A 32 45.41 14.75 -40.53
C SER A 32 46.79 14.97 -39.85
N GLU A 33 47.09 16.10 -39.19
CA GLU A 33 48.37 16.29 -38.46
C GLU A 33 48.18 16.38 -36.93
N ASN A 34 46.94 16.60 -36.47
CA ASN A 34 46.58 16.62 -35.06
C ASN A 34 46.36 15.20 -34.50
N SER A 35 46.30 14.17 -35.35
CA SER A 35 46.11 12.77 -34.92
C SER A 35 47.32 12.26 -34.15
N ARG A 36 48.55 12.50 -34.59
CA ARG A 36 49.74 11.92 -33.92
C ARG A 36 49.99 12.47 -32.51
N ILE A 37 49.74 13.76 -32.27
CA ILE A 37 49.91 14.36 -30.94
C ILE A 37 48.75 13.99 -30.02
N ASN A 38 47.53 13.87 -30.56
CA ASN A 38 46.39 13.33 -29.81
C ASN A 38 46.58 11.84 -29.54
N ASP A 39 47.08 11.04 -30.47
CA ASP A 39 47.37 9.60 -30.30
C ASP A 39 48.45 9.37 -29.23
N ILE A 40 49.45 10.26 -29.10
CA ILE A 40 50.48 10.19 -28.05
C ILE A 40 49.93 10.65 -26.70
N LYS A 41 49.11 11.71 -26.65
CA LYS A 41 48.43 12.15 -25.40
C LYS A 41 47.38 11.15 -24.93
N GLN A 42 46.64 10.57 -25.87
CA GLN A 42 45.64 9.55 -25.64
C GLN A 42 46.32 8.26 -25.19
N LYS A 43 47.44 7.83 -25.84
CA LYS A 43 48.29 6.74 -25.32
C LYS A 43 48.85 6.99 -23.93
N ALA A 44 49.25 8.22 -23.61
CA ALA A 44 49.77 8.58 -22.29
C ALA A 44 48.67 8.55 -21.20
N GLU A 45 47.45 8.99 -21.53
CA GLU A 45 46.24 8.81 -20.69
C GLU A 45 45.77 7.36 -20.60
N GLU A 46 46.05 6.55 -21.63
CA GLU A 46 45.73 5.12 -21.70
C GLU A 46 46.68 4.33 -20.80
N THR A 47 48.02 4.47 -20.88
CA THR A 47 48.95 3.81 -19.93
C THR A 47 48.69 4.14 -18.45
N THR A 48 48.02 5.26 -18.15
CA THR A 48 47.67 5.64 -16.77
C THR A 48 46.40 4.97 -16.21
N PHE A 49 45.55 4.32 -17.02
CA PHE A 49 44.31 3.71 -16.50
C PHE A 49 44.60 2.56 -15.54
N CYS A 50 45.46 1.61 -15.94
CA CYS A 50 45.83 0.48 -15.11
C CYS A 50 46.57 0.92 -13.82
N GLU A 51 47.32 2.03 -13.87
CA GLU A 51 47.96 2.62 -12.68
C GLU A 51 46.94 3.24 -11.71
N LYS A 52 45.86 3.82 -12.24
CA LYS A 52 44.78 4.47 -11.45
C LYS A 52 43.60 3.54 -11.13
N PHE A 53 43.66 2.29 -11.58
CA PHE A 53 42.56 1.32 -11.50
C PHE A 53 42.10 1.07 -10.05
N SER A 54 43.05 0.91 -9.12
CA SER A 54 42.76 0.65 -7.71
C SER A 54 41.97 1.78 -7.04
N ILE A 55 42.21 3.03 -7.44
CA ILE A 55 41.48 4.21 -6.96
C ILE A 55 40.03 4.16 -7.47
N LEU A 56 39.84 3.81 -8.75
CA LEU A 56 38.52 3.68 -9.35
C LEU A 56 37.71 2.55 -8.70
N GLU A 57 38.31 1.38 -8.52
CA GLU A 57 37.72 0.22 -7.85
C GLU A 57 37.28 0.57 -6.43
N SER A 58 38.17 1.21 -5.65
CA SER A 58 37.86 1.66 -4.28
C SER A 58 36.69 2.64 -4.25
N LYS A 59 36.68 3.65 -5.13
CA LYS A 59 35.61 4.67 -5.18
C LYS A 59 34.25 4.06 -5.53
N ILE A 60 34.22 3.13 -6.49
CA ILE A 60 32.99 2.45 -6.90
C ILE A 60 32.52 1.46 -5.82
N GLY A 61 33.45 0.76 -5.17
CA GLY A 61 33.16 -0.10 -4.02
C GLY A 61 32.55 0.65 -2.83
N GLN A 62 33.14 1.79 -2.45
CA GLN A 62 32.60 2.66 -1.40
C GLN A 62 31.18 3.16 -1.75
N LYS A 63 30.99 3.67 -2.97
CA LYS A 63 29.68 4.14 -3.43
C LYS A 63 28.64 3.02 -3.41
N SER A 64 29.01 1.82 -3.85
CA SER A 64 28.14 0.65 -3.83
C SER A 64 27.73 0.24 -2.41
N SER A 65 28.67 0.29 -1.45
CA SER A 65 28.41 0.01 -0.03
C SER A 65 27.45 1.04 0.59
N VAL A 66 27.72 2.34 0.38
CA VAL A 66 26.83 3.42 0.87
C VAL A 66 25.42 3.27 0.29
N ASN A 67 25.30 3.01 -1.01
CA ASN A 67 24.00 2.81 -1.65
C ASN A 67 23.25 1.60 -1.08
N LYS A 68 23.95 0.48 -0.83
CA LYS A 68 23.36 -0.71 -0.20
C LYS A 68 22.78 -0.38 1.17
N ASN A 69 23.55 0.32 2.01
CA ASN A 69 23.11 0.71 3.35
C ASN A 69 21.92 1.68 3.31
N GLN A 70 21.92 2.64 2.38
CA GLN A 70 20.79 3.55 2.19
C GLN A 70 19.51 2.82 1.73
N ILE A 71 19.66 1.83 0.84
CA ILE A 71 18.53 0.99 0.42
C ILE A 71 17.95 0.25 1.63
N GLU A 72 18.80 -0.34 2.47
CA GLU A 72 18.36 -1.10 3.64
C GLU A 72 17.69 -0.22 4.70
N ALA A 73 18.28 0.94 5.02
CA ALA A 73 17.69 1.91 5.93
C ALA A 73 16.29 2.35 5.46
N LYS A 74 16.13 2.68 4.17
CA LYS A 74 14.84 3.05 3.60
C LYS A 74 13.82 1.92 3.61
N LYS A 75 14.24 0.66 3.52
CA LYS A 75 13.32 -0.48 3.66
C LYS A 75 12.81 -0.59 5.09
N GLN A 76 13.72 -0.51 6.07
CA GLN A 76 13.37 -0.59 7.49
C GLN A 76 12.43 0.54 7.91
N GLU A 77 12.72 1.77 7.49
CA GLU A 77 11.85 2.93 7.73
C GLU A 77 10.44 2.72 7.18
N ARG A 78 10.31 2.21 5.94
CA ARG A 78 9.00 1.91 5.34
C ARG A 78 8.24 0.84 6.12
N LEU A 79 8.91 -0.22 6.55
CA LEU A 79 8.30 -1.29 7.35
C LEU A 79 7.79 -0.75 8.69
N GLN A 80 8.59 0.07 9.36
CA GLN A 80 8.21 0.67 10.64
C GLN A 80 7.04 1.65 10.48
N ASN A 81 7.08 2.52 9.46
CA ASN A 81 5.98 3.44 9.17
C ASN A 81 4.68 2.70 8.86
N TRP A 82 4.75 1.58 8.13
CA TRP A 82 3.58 0.75 7.87
C TRP A 82 3.02 0.13 9.16
N GLN A 83 3.88 -0.45 10.00
CA GLN A 83 3.45 -1.02 11.27
C GLN A 83 2.80 0.03 12.17
N ASN A 84 3.43 1.19 12.34
CA ASN A 84 2.90 2.30 13.11
C ASN A 84 1.52 2.74 12.60
N HIS A 85 1.33 2.78 11.28
CA HIS A 85 0.04 3.10 10.69
C HIS A 85 -1.02 2.04 10.99
N LEU A 86 -0.67 0.74 10.96
CA LEU A 86 -1.60 -0.33 11.35
C LEU A 86 -2.03 -0.20 12.80
N ASP A 87 -1.08 0.02 13.70
CA ASP A 87 -1.35 0.15 15.14
C ASP A 87 -2.26 1.36 15.42
N GLN A 88 -2.01 2.51 14.77
CA GLN A 88 -2.89 3.68 14.86
C GLN A 88 -4.30 3.42 14.35
N MET A 89 -4.44 2.64 13.27
CA MET A 89 -5.75 2.25 12.76
C MET A 89 -6.48 1.33 13.74
N ASP A 90 -5.78 0.41 14.38
CA ASP A 90 -6.35 -0.50 15.37
C ASP A 90 -6.88 0.24 16.59
N THR A 91 -6.09 1.18 17.13
CA THR A 91 -6.53 2.05 18.23
C THR A 91 -7.79 2.82 17.86
N LYS A 92 -7.81 3.49 16.69
CA LYS A 92 -8.99 4.24 16.24
C LYS A 92 -10.22 3.34 16.04
N MET A 93 -10.02 2.13 15.52
CA MET A 93 -11.12 1.19 15.32
C MET A 93 -11.67 0.67 16.66
N ALA A 94 -10.82 0.45 17.66
CA ALA A 94 -11.24 0.09 19.01
C ALA A 94 -12.08 1.21 19.64
N GLU A 95 -11.61 2.46 19.60
CA GLU A 95 -12.35 3.62 20.13
C GLU A 95 -13.73 3.79 19.47
N ILE A 96 -13.79 3.65 18.13
CA ILE A 96 -15.05 3.73 17.38
C ILE A 96 -16.01 2.61 17.80
N ARG A 97 -15.50 1.40 18.07
CA ARG A 97 -16.33 0.27 18.52
C ARG A 97 -16.92 0.54 19.90
N THR A 98 -16.10 0.96 20.86
CA THR A 98 -16.55 1.32 22.21
C THR A 98 -17.62 2.40 22.19
N ARG A 99 -17.43 3.47 21.39
CA ARG A 99 -18.44 4.53 21.25
C ARG A 99 -19.76 4.02 20.66
N LYS A 100 -19.68 3.14 19.65
CA LYS A 100 -20.88 2.57 19.02
C LYS A 100 -21.63 1.63 19.97
N GLU A 101 -20.91 0.83 20.74
CA GLU A 101 -21.49 -0.05 21.76
C GLU A 101 -22.21 0.78 22.83
N ALA A 102 -21.60 1.86 23.31
CA ALA A 102 -22.24 2.76 24.27
C ALA A 102 -23.50 3.43 23.70
N ASN A 103 -23.43 3.96 22.47
CA ASN A 103 -24.59 4.58 21.81
C ASN A 103 -25.72 3.58 21.57
N LEU A 104 -25.38 2.34 21.22
CA LEU A 104 -26.36 1.28 20.99
C LEU A 104 -27.07 0.92 22.29
N LYS A 105 -26.31 0.80 23.39
CA LYS A 105 -26.87 0.53 24.71
C LYS A 105 -27.88 1.62 25.12
N ALA A 106 -27.52 2.88 24.97
CA ALA A 106 -28.43 3.99 25.25
C ALA A 106 -29.71 3.94 24.39
N HIS A 107 -29.61 3.53 23.12
CA HIS A 107 -30.78 3.35 22.28
C HIS A 107 -31.70 2.20 22.72
N PHE A 108 -31.14 1.10 23.24
CA PHE A 108 -31.95 0.01 23.78
C PHE A 108 -32.63 0.42 25.08
N GLU A 109 -31.93 1.10 25.99
CA GLU A 109 -32.51 1.67 27.22
C GLU A 109 -33.73 2.56 26.89
N MET A 110 -33.61 3.45 25.89
CA MET A 110 -34.74 4.27 25.41
C MET A 110 -35.90 3.48 24.79
N LEU A 111 -35.65 2.30 24.19
CA LEU A 111 -36.70 1.45 23.62
C LEU A 111 -37.42 0.66 24.70
N GLU A 112 -36.69 0.19 25.71
CA GLU A 112 -37.24 -0.48 26.88
C GLU A 112 -38.15 0.46 27.69
N GLU A 113 -37.74 1.72 27.89
CA GLU A 113 -38.57 2.73 28.57
C GLU A 113 -39.90 3.02 27.83
N LYS A 114 -39.91 2.87 26.50
CA LYS A 114 -41.12 3.06 25.67
C LYS A 114 -42.01 1.82 25.58
N ALA A 115 -41.53 0.67 26.03
CA ALA A 115 -42.27 -0.58 25.98
C ALA A 115 -43.18 -0.68 27.22
N GLU A 116 -44.46 -0.37 27.04
CA GLU A 116 -45.44 -0.35 28.12
C GLU A 116 -46.00 -1.76 28.39
N THR A 117 -46.19 -2.54 27.32
CA THR A 117 -46.75 -3.90 27.37
C THR A 117 -45.67 -4.98 27.46
N GLU A 118 -46.01 -6.15 28.00
CA GLU A 118 -45.07 -7.28 28.06
C GLU A 118 -44.69 -7.79 26.65
N GLU A 119 -45.61 -7.70 25.68
CA GLU A 119 -45.36 -8.01 24.29
C GLU A 119 -44.32 -7.07 23.66
N GLN A 120 -44.44 -5.76 23.92
CA GLN A 120 -43.47 -4.77 23.47
C GLN A 120 -42.09 -4.98 24.11
N LYS A 121 -42.03 -5.25 25.42
CA LYS A 121 -40.77 -5.51 26.13
C LYS A 121 -40.07 -6.75 25.58
N SER A 122 -40.83 -7.83 25.37
CA SER A 122 -40.31 -9.06 24.76
C SER A 122 -39.76 -8.80 23.34
N ALA A 123 -40.47 -8.02 22.52
CA ALA A 123 -40.00 -7.64 21.19
C ALA A 123 -38.72 -6.79 21.21
N VAL A 124 -38.57 -5.88 22.18
CA VAL A 124 -37.33 -5.11 22.37
C VAL A 124 -36.15 -6.01 22.72
N VAL A 125 -36.33 -6.95 23.66
CA VAL A 125 -35.28 -7.93 24.04
C VAL A 125 -34.88 -8.81 22.85
N GLU A 126 -35.85 -9.29 22.07
CA GLU A 126 -35.57 -10.06 20.84
C GLU A 126 -34.82 -9.23 19.78
N PHE A 127 -35.20 -7.97 19.62
CA PHE A 127 -34.53 -7.05 18.69
C PHE A 127 -33.10 -6.77 19.13
N GLU A 128 -32.88 -6.47 20.41
CA GLU A 128 -31.54 -6.27 20.98
C GLU A 128 -30.66 -7.48 20.72
N LYS A 129 -31.11 -8.67 21.11
CA LYS A 129 -30.36 -9.92 20.92
C LYS A 129 -30.01 -10.16 19.45
N SER A 130 -30.97 -9.94 18.55
CA SER A 130 -30.78 -10.11 17.11
C SER A 130 -29.76 -9.10 16.55
N LEU A 131 -29.82 -7.84 17.01
CA LEU A 131 -28.91 -6.78 16.58
C LEU A 131 -27.49 -6.99 17.12
N GLN A 132 -27.34 -7.40 18.38
CA GLN A 132 -26.05 -7.77 18.97
C GLN A 132 -25.42 -8.94 18.21
N THR A 133 -26.21 -9.96 17.86
CA THR A 133 -25.75 -11.11 17.06
C THR A 133 -25.28 -10.68 15.65
N ALA A 134 -26.06 -9.81 14.99
CA ALA A 134 -25.70 -9.27 13.68
C ALA A 134 -24.42 -8.42 13.73
N LEU A 135 -24.25 -7.60 14.78
CA LEU A 135 -23.04 -6.81 15.01
C LEU A 135 -21.82 -7.70 15.25
N ALA A 136 -21.94 -8.74 16.07
CA ALA A 136 -20.87 -9.70 16.35
C ALA A 136 -20.44 -10.44 15.07
N THR A 137 -21.41 -10.88 14.26
CA THR A 137 -21.17 -11.54 12.97
C THR A 137 -20.43 -10.60 12.01
N ARG A 138 -20.90 -9.35 11.89
CA ARG A 138 -20.26 -8.32 11.06
C ARG A 138 -18.85 -8.02 11.54
N LYS A 139 -18.64 -7.85 12.85
CA LYS A 139 -17.32 -7.60 13.45
C LYS A 139 -16.36 -8.73 13.09
N THR A 140 -16.76 -9.96 13.33
CA THR A 140 -15.94 -11.16 13.03
C THR A 140 -15.56 -11.23 11.56
N SER A 141 -16.52 -11.01 10.65
CA SER A 141 -16.27 -11.05 9.21
C SER A 141 -15.32 -9.94 8.74
N VAL A 142 -15.51 -8.72 9.27
CA VAL A 142 -14.65 -7.57 8.98
C VAL A 142 -13.23 -7.79 9.51
N ASP A 143 -13.11 -8.28 10.75
CA ASP A 143 -11.81 -8.55 11.38
C ASP A 143 -11.04 -9.65 10.63
N ALA A 144 -11.74 -10.70 10.20
CA ALA A 144 -11.16 -11.75 9.36
C ALA A 144 -10.64 -11.18 8.03
N ALA A 145 -11.44 -10.38 7.32
CA ALA A 145 -11.04 -9.76 6.06
C ALA A 145 -9.84 -8.81 6.21
N ILE A 146 -9.79 -8.02 7.29
CA ILE A 146 -8.66 -7.14 7.59
C ILE A 146 -7.41 -7.96 7.93
N SER A 147 -7.54 -8.99 8.75
CA SER A 147 -6.43 -9.87 9.14
C SER A 147 -5.81 -10.56 7.92
N GLN A 148 -6.65 -11.17 7.09
CA GLN A 148 -6.20 -11.82 5.85
C GLN A 148 -5.50 -10.82 4.92
N PHE A 149 -6.07 -9.63 4.73
CA PHE A 149 -5.42 -8.58 3.93
C PHE A 149 -4.03 -8.22 4.47
N ARG A 150 -3.87 -8.07 5.80
CA ARG A 150 -2.57 -7.73 6.41
C ARG A 150 -1.54 -8.85 6.22
N VAL A 151 -1.95 -10.10 6.40
CA VAL A 151 -1.09 -11.27 6.20
C VAL A 151 -0.57 -11.32 4.76
N GLU A 152 -1.45 -11.19 3.77
CA GLU A 152 -1.08 -11.23 2.36
C GLU A 152 -0.21 -10.02 1.95
N VAL A 153 -0.49 -8.83 2.48
CA VAL A 153 0.38 -7.66 2.24
C VAL A 153 1.77 -7.89 2.85
N LYS A 154 1.87 -8.47 4.04
CA LYS A 154 3.17 -8.77 4.68
C LYS A 154 3.96 -9.79 3.87
N LYS A 155 3.28 -10.78 3.32
CA LYS A 155 3.86 -11.78 2.42
C LYS A 155 4.43 -11.12 1.17
N LEU A 156 3.64 -10.32 0.44
CA LEU A 156 4.12 -9.58 -0.75
C LEU A 156 5.31 -8.68 -0.44
N GLN A 157 5.32 -8.02 0.72
CA GLN A 157 6.47 -7.19 1.13
C GLN A 157 7.73 -8.02 1.41
N THR A 158 7.57 -9.19 2.01
CA THR A 158 8.69 -10.10 2.29
C THR A 158 9.26 -10.65 0.99
N GLU A 159 8.41 -11.08 0.05
CA GLU A 159 8.81 -11.54 -1.29
C GLU A 159 9.59 -10.44 -2.02
N ARG A 160 9.04 -9.22 -2.08
CA ARG A 160 9.72 -8.07 -2.70
C ARG A 160 11.06 -7.75 -2.05
N LYS A 161 11.15 -7.88 -0.72
CA LYS A 161 12.41 -7.67 0.01
C LYS A 161 13.46 -8.67 -0.46
N THR A 162 13.12 -9.95 -0.47
CA THR A 162 14.01 -11.03 -0.90
C THR A 162 14.45 -10.87 -2.35
N GLU A 163 13.53 -10.59 -3.28
CA GLU A 163 13.85 -10.32 -4.68
C GLU A 163 14.81 -9.12 -4.82
N THR A 164 14.52 -8.02 -4.13
CA THR A 164 15.38 -6.83 -4.19
C THR A 164 16.79 -7.11 -3.65
N GLU A 165 16.91 -7.93 -2.60
CA GLU A 165 18.21 -8.32 -2.04
C GLU A 165 19.01 -9.21 -2.98
N GLN A 166 18.35 -10.17 -3.62
CA GLN A 166 18.96 -11.02 -4.64
C GLN A 166 19.49 -10.17 -5.81
N GLU A 167 18.70 -9.23 -6.31
CA GLU A 167 19.08 -8.36 -7.44
C GLU A 167 20.20 -7.38 -7.08
N VAL A 168 20.18 -6.82 -5.86
CA VAL A 168 21.29 -5.98 -5.37
C VAL A 168 22.57 -6.78 -5.26
N ASN A 169 22.53 -8.00 -4.70
CA ASN A 169 23.71 -8.84 -4.58
C ASN A 169 24.23 -9.27 -5.97
N ALA A 170 23.35 -9.68 -6.89
CA ALA A 170 23.73 -10.00 -8.26
C ALA A 170 24.40 -8.82 -8.98
N PHE A 171 23.90 -7.60 -8.77
CA PHE A 171 24.54 -6.40 -9.30
C PHE A 171 25.94 -6.18 -8.71
N LEU A 172 26.11 -6.32 -7.40
CA LEU A 172 27.41 -6.18 -6.73
C LEU A 172 28.42 -7.25 -7.20
N ASP A 173 27.97 -8.50 -7.33
CA ASP A 173 28.81 -9.60 -7.82
C ASP A 173 29.24 -9.36 -9.27
N SER A 174 28.34 -8.86 -10.11
CA SER A 174 28.69 -8.51 -11.49
C SER A 174 29.73 -7.38 -11.57
N GLN A 175 29.68 -6.39 -10.67
CA GLN A 175 30.71 -5.37 -10.57
C GLN A 175 32.05 -5.98 -10.12
N LYS A 176 32.03 -6.85 -9.10
CA LYS A 176 33.23 -7.53 -8.61
C LYS A 176 33.90 -8.36 -9.72
N VAL A 177 33.12 -9.09 -10.52
CA VAL A 177 33.62 -9.85 -11.67
C VAL A 177 34.24 -8.92 -12.71
N ALA A 178 33.59 -7.80 -13.04
CA ALA A 178 34.10 -6.84 -14.00
C ALA A 178 35.44 -6.20 -13.55
N PHE A 179 35.54 -5.80 -12.28
CA PHE A 179 36.80 -5.30 -11.71
C PHE A 179 37.87 -6.38 -11.65
N SER A 180 37.53 -7.61 -11.25
CA SER A 180 38.50 -8.71 -11.21
C SER A 180 39.06 -9.04 -12.59
N LYS A 181 38.22 -9.00 -13.64
CA LYS A 181 38.66 -9.16 -15.03
C LYS A 181 39.58 -8.00 -15.45
N ALA A 182 39.16 -6.76 -15.24
CA ALA A 182 39.98 -5.60 -15.59
C ALA A 182 41.34 -5.59 -14.90
N LYS A 183 41.40 -5.99 -13.62
CA LYS A 183 42.65 -6.18 -12.88
C LYS A 183 43.55 -7.25 -13.51
N SER A 184 42.97 -8.39 -13.91
CA SER A 184 43.70 -9.47 -14.59
C SER A 184 44.23 -9.04 -15.96
N ASP A 185 43.42 -8.31 -16.73
CA ASP A 185 43.80 -7.81 -18.06
C ASP A 185 44.94 -6.78 -17.94
N CYS A 186 44.86 -5.86 -16.97
CA CYS A 186 45.95 -4.93 -16.65
C CYS A 186 47.24 -5.67 -16.26
N ALA A 187 47.16 -6.71 -15.42
CA ALA A 187 48.33 -7.50 -15.03
C ALA A 187 48.92 -8.32 -16.19
N SER A 188 48.11 -8.66 -17.19
CA SER A 188 48.51 -9.40 -18.38
C SER A 188 49.06 -8.51 -19.50
N GLY A 189 49.15 -7.19 -19.27
CA GLY A 189 49.64 -6.23 -20.25
C GLY A 189 48.67 -5.98 -21.41
N VAL A 190 47.37 -6.25 -21.24
CA VAL A 190 46.35 -5.85 -22.22
C VAL A 190 46.35 -4.34 -22.33
N ASP A 191 46.18 -3.83 -23.55
CA ASP A 191 46.10 -2.40 -23.82
C ASP A 191 45.06 -1.72 -22.91
N SER A 192 45.48 -0.66 -22.21
CA SER A 192 44.66 -0.01 -21.20
C SER A 192 43.35 0.58 -21.72
N GLU A 193 43.29 1.01 -22.97
CA GLU A 193 42.05 1.53 -23.56
C GLU A 193 41.05 0.40 -23.78
N ILE A 194 41.54 -0.77 -24.19
CA ILE A 194 40.74 -2.00 -24.26
C ILE A 194 40.20 -2.34 -22.87
N VAL A 195 41.05 -2.38 -21.83
CA VAL A 195 40.63 -2.71 -20.46
C VAL A 195 39.57 -1.71 -19.95
N LYS A 196 39.79 -0.41 -20.16
CA LYS A 196 38.86 0.65 -19.75
C LYS A 196 37.52 0.53 -20.45
N ASN A 197 37.50 0.29 -21.77
CA ASN A 197 36.27 0.16 -22.53
C ASN A 197 35.50 -1.11 -22.17
N ASP A 198 36.19 -2.23 -21.94
CA ASP A 198 35.58 -3.49 -21.51
C ASP A 198 34.98 -3.38 -20.10
N LEU A 199 35.69 -2.72 -19.17
CA LEU A 199 35.15 -2.44 -17.83
C LEU A 199 33.91 -1.55 -17.94
N LYS A 200 33.96 -0.46 -18.71
CA LYS A 200 32.83 0.45 -18.90
C LYS A 200 31.61 -0.27 -19.48
N LYS A 201 31.83 -1.11 -20.50
CA LYS A 201 30.78 -1.93 -21.12
C LYS A 201 30.17 -2.92 -20.13
N SER A 202 31.01 -3.60 -19.34
CA SER A 202 30.57 -4.55 -18.33
C SER A 202 29.71 -3.88 -17.25
N LEU A 203 30.17 -2.74 -16.71
CA LEU A 203 29.43 -1.97 -15.71
C LEU A 203 28.12 -1.40 -16.26
N ALA A 204 28.10 -0.96 -17.52
CA ALA A 204 26.88 -0.51 -18.19
C ALA A 204 25.85 -1.64 -18.32
N GLY A 205 26.29 -2.81 -18.77
CA GLY A 205 25.42 -4.00 -18.88
C GLY A 205 24.87 -4.44 -17.53
N SER A 206 25.69 -4.43 -16.47
CA SER A 206 25.25 -4.69 -15.09
C SER A 206 24.18 -3.70 -14.63
N LYS A 207 24.37 -2.40 -14.93
CA LYS A 207 23.41 -1.35 -14.57
C LYS A 207 22.07 -1.54 -15.29
N GLU A 208 22.10 -1.87 -16.58
CA GLU A 208 20.91 -2.13 -17.38
C GLU A 208 20.11 -3.31 -16.83
N LYS A 209 20.77 -4.44 -16.57
CA LYS A 209 20.15 -5.62 -15.93
C LYS A 209 19.47 -5.26 -14.61
N PHE A 210 20.16 -4.49 -13.76
CA PHE A 210 19.59 -4.04 -12.49
C PHE A 210 18.37 -3.10 -12.66
N GLN A 211 18.34 -2.24 -13.68
CA GLN A 211 17.16 -1.43 -13.95
C GLN A 211 15.98 -2.27 -14.44
N VAL A 212 16.21 -3.25 -15.32
CA VAL A 212 15.18 -4.18 -15.78
C VAL A 212 14.61 -4.97 -14.60
N ALA A 213 15.47 -5.48 -13.72
CA ALA A 213 15.06 -6.17 -12.51
C ALA A 213 14.20 -5.29 -11.59
N LYS A 214 14.57 -4.02 -11.41
CA LYS A 214 13.76 -3.06 -10.63
C LYS A 214 12.36 -2.86 -11.22
N VAL A 215 12.23 -2.71 -12.54
CA VAL A 215 10.93 -2.56 -13.21
C VAL A 215 10.10 -3.85 -13.05
N ASN A 216 10.72 -5.01 -13.17
CA ASN A 216 10.03 -6.29 -12.97
C ASN A 216 9.52 -6.47 -11.54
N ALA A 217 10.24 -5.96 -10.53
CA ALA A 217 9.79 -5.95 -9.14
C ALA A 217 8.57 -5.02 -8.86
N GLU A 218 8.17 -4.18 -9.83
CA GLU A 218 6.96 -3.35 -9.74
C GLU A 218 5.65 -4.11 -10.05
N LYS A 219 5.74 -5.38 -10.51
CA LYS A 219 4.57 -6.26 -10.75
C LYS A 219 3.68 -6.47 -9.51
N ASN A 220 4.20 -6.19 -8.32
CA ASN A 220 3.46 -6.20 -7.05
C ASN A 220 2.25 -5.26 -7.00
N ARG A 221 2.17 -4.25 -7.89
CA ARG A 221 1.03 -3.32 -7.93
C ARG A 221 -0.29 -4.02 -8.24
N THR A 222 -0.31 -4.93 -9.20
CA THR A 222 -1.52 -5.67 -9.59
C THR A 222 -1.97 -6.62 -8.49
N GLN A 223 -1.02 -7.30 -7.85
CA GLN A 223 -1.30 -8.16 -6.69
C GLN A 223 -1.89 -7.34 -5.54
N MET A 224 -1.31 -6.18 -5.22
CA MET A 224 -1.84 -5.27 -4.20
C MET A 224 -3.28 -4.81 -4.53
N GLN A 225 -3.55 -4.43 -5.78
CA GLN A 225 -4.91 -4.05 -6.21
C GLN A 225 -5.91 -5.20 -6.03
N THR A 226 -5.50 -6.41 -6.36
CA THR A 226 -6.31 -7.62 -6.17
C THR A 226 -6.63 -7.83 -4.69
N LEU A 227 -5.64 -7.77 -3.80
CA LEU A 227 -5.85 -7.90 -2.35
C LEU A 227 -6.82 -6.84 -1.82
N ILE A 228 -6.71 -5.60 -2.31
CA ILE A 228 -7.61 -4.51 -1.93
C ILE A 228 -9.05 -4.80 -2.38
N GLN A 229 -9.23 -5.28 -3.61
CA GLN A 229 -10.55 -5.65 -4.15
C GLN A 229 -11.18 -6.77 -3.33
N THR A 230 -10.45 -7.85 -3.05
CA THR A 230 -10.91 -8.98 -2.24
C THR A 230 -11.35 -8.52 -0.85
N ARG A 231 -10.53 -7.70 -0.17
CA ARG A 231 -10.89 -7.13 1.13
C ARG A 231 -12.18 -6.29 1.01
N ASN A 232 -12.28 -5.44 0.00
CA ASN A 232 -13.45 -4.57 -0.15
C ASN A 232 -14.74 -5.35 -0.42
N GLN A 233 -14.66 -6.42 -1.21
CA GLN A 233 -15.78 -7.32 -1.47
C GLN A 233 -16.25 -7.98 -0.17
N ALA A 234 -15.35 -8.58 0.61
CA ALA A 234 -15.69 -9.17 1.90
C ALA A 234 -16.30 -8.15 2.88
N MET A 235 -15.81 -6.91 2.89
CA MET A 235 -16.36 -5.83 3.71
C MET A 235 -17.77 -5.43 3.26
N GLN A 236 -18.04 -5.44 1.96
CA GLN A 236 -19.35 -5.14 1.40
C GLN A 236 -20.36 -6.26 1.68
N GLU A 237 -19.93 -7.52 1.59
CA GLU A 237 -20.73 -8.69 1.94
C GLU A 237 -21.11 -8.69 3.42
N ALA A 238 -20.15 -8.41 4.32
CA ALA A 238 -20.41 -8.27 5.76
C ALA A 238 -21.40 -7.14 6.06
N LYS A 239 -21.33 -6.01 5.32
CA LYS A 239 -22.28 -4.91 5.43
C LYS A 239 -23.68 -5.31 4.95
N ASN A 240 -23.77 -5.99 3.81
CA ASN A 240 -25.04 -6.42 3.24
C ASN A 240 -25.74 -7.43 4.16
N THR A 241 -25.00 -8.41 4.67
CA THR A 241 -25.49 -9.42 5.63
C THR A 241 -26.05 -8.75 6.89
N PHE A 242 -25.30 -7.80 7.45
CA PHE A 242 -25.77 -7.01 8.59
C PHE A 242 -27.05 -6.25 8.28
N ARG A 243 -27.09 -5.50 7.16
CA ARG A 243 -28.27 -4.73 6.76
C ARG A 243 -29.52 -5.61 6.69
N VAL A 244 -29.44 -6.74 5.99
CA VAL A 244 -30.56 -7.68 5.84
C VAL A 244 -31.01 -8.20 7.21
N SER A 245 -30.07 -8.57 8.09
CA SER A 245 -30.39 -9.04 9.45
C SER A 245 -31.09 -7.98 10.29
N VAL A 246 -30.65 -6.72 10.22
CA VAL A 246 -31.24 -5.62 10.98
C VAL A 246 -32.62 -5.24 10.42
N GLU A 247 -32.78 -5.18 9.10
CA GLU A 247 -34.08 -4.90 8.47
C GLU A 247 -35.13 -5.96 8.83
N ALA A 248 -34.75 -7.23 8.86
CA ALA A 248 -35.64 -8.31 9.29
C ALA A 248 -36.05 -8.16 10.78
N SER A 249 -35.11 -7.83 11.65
CA SER A 249 -35.36 -7.66 13.09
C SER A 249 -36.19 -6.39 13.37
N ALA A 250 -35.92 -5.29 12.67
CA ALA A 250 -36.65 -4.04 12.81
C ALA A 250 -38.11 -4.16 12.37
N LYS A 251 -38.39 -4.95 11.32
CA LYS A 251 -39.78 -5.25 10.91
C LYS A 251 -40.57 -5.96 12.01
N LYS A 252 -39.94 -6.92 12.71
CA LYS A 252 -40.56 -7.61 13.84
C LYS A 252 -40.82 -6.67 15.01
N LEU A 253 -39.83 -5.85 15.36
CA LEU A 253 -39.99 -4.84 16.41
C LEU A 253 -41.14 -3.89 16.07
N LYS A 254 -41.19 -3.35 14.85
CA LYS A 254 -42.25 -2.41 14.43
C LYS A 254 -43.64 -3.05 14.51
N ALA A 255 -43.78 -4.34 14.22
CA ALA A 255 -45.06 -5.03 14.34
C ALA A 255 -45.58 -5.10 15.79
N ALA A 256 -44.69 -5.05 16.79
CA ALA A 256 -45.05 -5.02 18.21
C ALA A 256 -45.42 -3.62 18.73
N PHE A 257 -45.13 -2.56 17.95
CA PHE A 257 -45.48 -1.17 18.27
C PHE A 257 -46.46 -0.63 17.21
N PRO A 258 -47.74 -1.06 17.21
CA PRO A 258 -48.75 -0.50 16.31
C PRO A 258 -48.94 1.00 16.63
N GLU A 259 -49.04 1.84 15.59
CA GLU A 259 -49.40 3.25 15.75
C GLU A 259 -50.80 3.34 16.37
N VAL A 260 -50.97 4.11 17.44
CA VAL A 260 -52.30 4.48 17.95
C VAL A 260 -52.96 5.33 16.87
N THR A 261 -53.82 4.73 16.05
CA THR A 261 -54.76 5.50 15.24
C THR A 261 -55.70 6.20 16.20
N SER A 262 -55.57 7.50 16.36
CA SER A 262 -56.56 8.33 17.05
C SER A 262 -57.90 8.22 16.30
N ALA A 263 -58.76 7.32 16.77
CA ALA A 263 -60.13 7.17 16.30
C ALA A 263 -61.04 6.86 17.51
N GLU A 264 -61.39 7.90 18.24
CA GLU A 264 -62.65 8.09 18.96
C GLU A 264 -63.01 9.55 18.61
N ASP A 265 -63.94 9.88 17.71
CA ASP A 265 -65.38 9.56 17.68
C ASP A 265 -66.03 9.59 19.07
N SER A 266 -66.17 10.80 19.62
CA SER A 266 -67.24 11.10 20.57
C SER A 266 -68.33 11.87 19.84
N GLY A 267 -69.24 11.12 19.21
CA GLY A 267 -70.57 11.61 18.93
C GLY A 267 -71.25 11.99 20.24
N ASP A 268 -71.50 13.28 20.43
CA ASP A 268 -72.53 13.77 21.35
C ASP A 268 -73.59 14.50 20.51
N THR A 269 -74.77 13.88 20.47
CA THR A 269 -75.98 14.39 19.84
C THR A 269 -76.65 15.42 20.74
N ALA A 270 -76.68 16.69 20.32
CA ALA A 270 -77.62 17.67 20.83
C ALA A 270 -78.19 18.55 19.70
N LYS A 271 -79.32 18.07 19.14
CA LYS A 271 -80.57 18.79 18.85
C LYS A 271 -80.51 20.30 18.48
N GLU A 272 -80.76 20.57 17.19
CA GLU A 272 -81.77 21.50 16.64
C GLU A 272 -81.97 22.89 17.31
N THR A 273 -81.64 23.98 16.60
CA THR A 273 -82.61 24.90 15.94
C THR A 273 -81.91 26.11 15.30
N ASP A 274 -82.32 26.40 14.06
CA ASP A 274 -82.49 27.70 13.38
C ASP A 274 -81.40 28.79 13.37
N GLY A 275 -81.13 29.28 12.15
CA GLY A 275 -81.26 30.73 11.89
C GLY A 275 -80.08 31.44 11.23
N ASN A 276 -80.24 31.72 9.92
CA ASN A 276 -79.86 32.94 9.18
C ASN A 276 -78.37 33.39 9.08
N GLU A 277 -77.85 33.59 7.85
CA GLU A 277 -77.68 34.92 7.18
C GLU A 277 -76.89 35.89 8.07
N GLU A 278 -75.68 36.36 7.75
CA GLU A 278 -75.03 36.77 6.48
C GLU A 278 -73.51 36.51 6.54
#